data_AF-A0AAU1XNB9-F1
#
_entry.id   AF-A0AAU1XNB9-F1
#
_cell.length_a   1.000
_cell.length_b   1.000
_cell.length_c   1.000
_cell.angle_alpha   90.00
_cell.angle_beta   90.00
_cell.angle_gamma   90.00
#
_symmetry.space_group_name_H-M   'P 1'
#
loop_
_entity.id
_entity.type
_entity.pdbx_description
1 polymer ?
#
loop_
_entity_poly.entity_id
_entity_poly.type
_entity_poly.pdbx_seq_one_letter_code
_entity_poly.pdbx_strand_id
1 'polypeptide(L)'
;MSGSVRFVTVFGFGVPGGTLVAIDLDKVLDKAWADKPLAEVLAAPVAALKGVSDKDGELLHEAFGVRTVADFGQLKYVRWAQALVALNQTVKA
;
A
#
# COMPACT_ATOMS: atom_id res chain seq x y z
N MET A 1 21.87 18.92 1.90
CA MET A 1 20.73 19.33 1.05
C MET A 1 19.83 18.12 0.89
N SER A 2 18.85 17.97 1.78
CA SER A 2 17.89 16.85 1.78
C SER A 2 16.62 17.32 1.07
N GLY A 3 16.39 16.81 -0.14
CA GLY A 3 15.24 17.17 -0.96
C GLY A 3 14.05 16.28 -0.62
N SER A 4 13.02 16.85 -0.02
CA SER A 4 11.71 16.21 0.18
C SER A 4 11.05 16.00 -1.19
N VAL A 5 10.99 14.77 -1.68
CA VAL A 5 10.31 14.46 -2.95
C VAL A 5 8.81 14.35 -2.69
N ARG A 6 8.07 15.41 -3.01
CA ARG A 6 6.60 15.44 -2.97
C ARG A 6 6.04 15.02 -4.32
N PHE A 7 5.70 13.75 -4.48
CA PHE A 7 4.94 13.29 -5.64
C PHE A 7 3.45 13.64 -5.45
N VAL A 8 2.95 14.59 -6.25
CA VAL A 8 1.52 14.87 -6.41
C VAL A 8 1.03 14.06 -7.60
N THR A 9 0.32 12.97 -7.35
CA THR A 9 -0.44 12.27 -8.39
C THR A 9 -1.92 12.39 -8.07
N VAL A 10 -2.64 13.11 -8.93
CA VAL A 10 -4.10 13.28 -8.90
C VAL A 10 -4.74 12.01 -9.44
N PHE A 11 -5.35 11.21 -8.58
CA PHE A 11 -6.39 10.26 -8.98
C PHE A 11 -7.67 10.60 -8.22
N GLY A 12 -8.55 11.35 -8.89
CA GLY A 12 -9.88 11.67 -8.38
C GLY A 12 -10.81 10.48 -8.53
N PHE A 13 -11.04 9.74 -7.44
CA PHE A 13 -12.33 9.08 -7.22
C PHE A 13 -13.17 10.06 -6.40
N GLY A 14 -14.35 10.43 -6.90
CA GLY A 14 -15.18 11.53 -6.42
C GLY A 14 -15.64 11.42 -4.96
N VAL A 15 -14.79 11.89 -4.04
CA VAL A 15 -15.16 12.21 -2.65
C VAL A 15 -15.06 13.73 -2.50
N PRO A 16 -16.17 14.46 -2.22
CA PRO A 16 -16.10 15.88 -1.90
C PRO A 16 -15.36 16.05 -0.58
N GLY A 17 -14.22 16.75 -0.61
CA GLY A 17 -13.33 16.91 0.56
C GLY A 17 -12.09 16.03 0.52
N GLY A 18 -11.49 15.81 -0.66
CA GLY A 18 -10.24 15.08 -0.82
C GLY A 18 -9.09 15.69 -0.01
N THR A 19 -8.95 15.25 1.24
CA THR A 19 -7.75 15.47 2.05
C THR A 19 -6.58 14.88 1.29
N LEU A 20 -5.53 15.68 1.10
CA LEU A 20 -4.23 15.17 0.66
C LEU A 20 -3.71 14.23 1.75
N VAL A 21 -3.99 12.93 1.62
CA VAL A 21 -3.43 11.92 2.51
C VAL A 21 -1.98 11.71 2.05
N ALA A 22 -1.08 12.49 2.64
CA ALA A 22 0.35 12.21 2.53
C ALA A 22 0.63 10.93 3.33
N ILE A 23 0.94 9.84 2.61
CA ILE A 23 1.45 8.63 3.25
C ILE A 23 2.93 8.84 3.49
N ASP A 24 3.31 8.74 4.75
CA ASP A 24 4.71 8.72 5.17
C ASP A 24 5.27 7.31 4.90
N LEU A 25 6.08 7.18 3.85
CA LEU A 25 6.60 5.90 3.37
C LEU A 25 7.49 5.22 4.42
N ASP A 26 8.18 5.98 5.27
CA ASP A 26 9.02 5.48 6.36
C ASP A 26 8.23 4.66 7.41
N LYS A 27 6.91 4.88 7.48
CA LYS A 27 6.04 4.19 8.42
C LYS A 27 5.48 2.88 7.89
N VAL A 28 5.41 2.72 6.58
CA VAL A 28 4.74 1.59 5.92
C VAL A 28 5.70 0.66 5.19
N LEU A 29 6.88 1.16 4.79
CA LEU A 29 7.91 0.38 4.13
C LEU A 29 9.02 0.00 5.10
N ASP A 30 9.70 -1.10 4.79
CA ASP A 30 11.00 -1.39 5.38
C ASP A 30 12.01 -0.29 5.01
N LYS A 31 12.99 -0.06 5.89
CA LYS A 31 14.01 0.98 5.72
C LYS A 31 14.77 0.86 4.40
N ALA A 32 14.93 -0.36 3.87
CA ALA A 32 15.57 -0.57 2.57
C ALA A 32 14.77 -0.01 1.37
N TRP A 33 13.48 0.27 1.56
CA TRP A 33 12.54 0.67 0.50
C TRP A 33 11.97 2.08 0.66
N ALA A 34 12.17 2.73 1.81
CA ALA A 34 11.57 4.03 2.11
C ALA A 34 12.08 5.18 1.21
N ASP A 35 13.35 5.14 0.80
CA ASP A 35 13.97 6.16 -0.07
C ASP A 35 13.80 5.87 -1.58
N LYS A 36 13.08 4.80 -1.94
CA LYS A 36 12.91 4.37 -3.35
C LYS A 36 11.72 5.04 -4.02
N PRO A 37 11.75 5.23 -5.35
CA PRO A 37 10.59 5.74 -6.07
C PRO A 37 9.42 4.75 -5.97
N LEU A 38 8.19 5.28 -5.94
CA LEU A 38 6.98 4.47 -5.76
C LEU A 38 6.85 3.34 -6.78
N ALA A 39 7.28 3.54 -8.02
CA ALA A 39 7.28 2.50 -9.04
C ALA A 39 8.17 1.30 -8.67
N GLU A 40 9.33 1.54 -8.06
CA GLU A 40 10.20 0.47 -7.56
C GLU A 40 9.59 -0.23 -6.35
N VAL A 41 8.98 0.54 -5.44
CA VAL A 41 8.30 -0.01 -4.26
C VAL A 41 7.14 -0.92 -4.68
N LEU A 42 6.37 -0.53 -5.70
CA LEU A 42 5.26 -1.33 -6.20
C LEU A 42 5.72 -2.63 -6.86
N ALA A 43 6.88 -2.63 -7.51
CA ALA A 43 7.50 -3.82 -8.09
C ALA A 43 8.27 -4.67 -7.06
N ALA A 44 8.46 -4.16 -5.84
CA ALA A 44 9.15 -4.85 -4.76
C ALA A 44 8.36 -6.07 -4.27
N PRO A 45 9.02 -7.07 -3.65
CA PRO A 45 8.34 -8.16 -2.97
C PRO A 45 7.47 -7.66 -1.82
N VAL A 46 6.44 -8.41 -1.42
CA VAL A 46 5.54 -8.02 -0.32
C VAL A 46 6.29 -7.82 1.01
N ALA A 47 7.43 -8.49 1.21
CA ALA A 47 8.34 -8.29 2.35
C ALA A 47 8.97 -6.89 2.43
N ALA A 48 8.84 -6.06 1.37
CA ALA A 48 9.18 -4.64 1.43
C ALA A 48 8.23 -3.84 2.35
N LEU A 49 7.06 -4.37 2.67
CA LEU A 49 6.13 -3.79 3.62
C LEU A 49 6.60 -4.07 5.05
N LYS A 50 6.57 -3.04 5.88
CA LYS A 50 6.95 -3.15 7.27
C LYS A 50 6.05 -4.15 8.01
N GLY A 51 6.67 -5.11 8.69
CA GLY A 51 5.96 -6.14 9.45
C GLY A 51 5.56 -7.38 8.63
N VAL A 52 5.95 -7.45 7.36
CA VAL A 52 5.85 -8.66 6.54
C VAL A 52 7.24 -9.26 6.42
N SER A 53 7.42 -10.49 6.92
CA SER A 53 8.69 -11.21 6.75
C SER A 53 8.76 -11.89 5.37
N ASP A 54 9.96 -12.31 4.97
CA ASP A 54 10.14 -13.11 3.73
C ASP A 54 9.26 -14.36 3.73
N LYS A 55 9.16 -15.03 4.89
CA LYS A 55 8.30 -16.20 5.09
C LYS A 55 6.82 -15.89 4.88
N ASP A 56 6.35 -14.74 5.35
CA ASP A 56 4.96 -14.32 5.13
C ASP A 56 4.70 -14.02 3.65
N GLY A 57 5.71 -13.45 2.97
CA GLY A 57 5.70 -13.24 1.53
C GLY A 57 5.58 -14.54 0.74
N GLU A 58 6.34 -15.58 1.14
CA GLU A 58 6.24 -16.92 0.53
C GLU A 58 4.85 -17.53 0.70
N LEU A 59 4.27 -17.45 1.90
CA LEU A 59 2.91 -17.96 2.15
C LEU A 59 1.85 -17.24 1.30
N LEU A 60 1.97 -15.92 1.12
CA LEU A 60 1.09 -15.15 0.25
C LEU A 60 1.25 -15.56 -1.22
N HIS A 61 2.48 -15.87 -1.63
CA HIS A 61 2.76 -16.38 -2.97
C HIS A 61 2.14 -17.76 -3.18
N GLU A 62 2.32 -18.69 -2.25
CA GLU A 62 1.76 -20.04 -2.34
C GLU A 62 0.22 -20.05 -2.33
N ALA A 63 -0.39 -19.24 -1.45
CA ALA A 63 -1.84 -19.24 -1.29
C ALA A 63 -2.58 -18.48 -2.41
N PHE A 64 -2.00 -17.38 -2.90
CA PHE A 64 -2.72 -16.44 -3.78
C PHE A 64 -1.94 -16.04 -5.04
N GLY A 65 -0.72 -16.55 -5.24
CA GLY A 65 0.14 -16.19 -6.38
C GLY A 65 0.72 -14.78 -6.28
N VAL A 66 0.61 -14.11 -5.14
CA VAL A 66 1.04 -12.72 -4.95
C VAL A 66 2.56 -12.66 -4.78
N ARG A 67 3.24 -11.83 -5.58
CA ARG A 67 4.71 -11.66 -5.49
C ARG A 67 5.09 -10.25 -5.09
N THR A 68 4.42 -9.27 -5.66
CA THR A 68 4.77 -7.86 -5.49
C THR A 68 3.79 -7.10 -4.60
N VAL A 69 4.21 -5.94 -4.09
CA VAL A 69 3.33 -5.01 -3.37
C VAL A 69 2.15 -4.59 -4.24
N ALA A 70 2.37 -4.37 -5.54
CA ALA A 70 1.30 -4.09 -6.49
C ALA A 70 0.29 -5.25 -6.58
N ASP A 71 0.76 -6.50 -6.73
CA ASP A 71 -0.12 -7.67 -6.79
C ASP A 71 -0.96 -7.80 -5.51
N PHE A 72 -0.33 -7.57 -4.35
CA PHE A 72 -1.00 -7.66 -3.05
C PHE A 72 -2.11 -6.61 -2.93
N GLY A 73 -1.84 -5.36 -3.30
CA GLY A 73 -2.83 -4.28 -3.30
C GLY A 73 -3.94 -4.44 -4.35
N GLN A 74 -3.70 -5.22 -5.40
CA GLN A 74 -4.69 -5.49 -6.44
C GLN A 74 -5.50 -6.77 -6.21
N LEU A 75 -5.10 -7.60 -5.23
CA LEU A 75 -5.80 -8.84 -4.91
C LEU A 75 -7.26 -8.57 -4.53
N LYS A 76 -8.19 -9.26 -5.20
CA LYS A 76 -9.64 -9.05 -5.03
C LYS A 76 -10.11 -9.17 -3.57
N TYR A 77 -9.52 -10.09 -2.81
CA TYR A 77 -9.88 -10.32 -1.41
C TYR A 77 -9.48 -9.15 -0.51
N VAL A 78 -8.31 -8.56 -0.74
CA VAL A 78 -7.84 -7.37 -0.01
C VAL A 78 -8.77 -6.20 -0.29
N ARG A 79 -9.15 -5.99 -1.56
CA ARG A 79 -10.09 -4.93 -1.95
C ARG A 79 -11.46 -5.09 -1.31
N TRP A 80 -12.00 -6.31 -1.28
CA TRP A 80 -13.27 -6.59 -0.62
C TRP A 80 -13.19 -6.34 0.88
N ALA A 81 -12.14 -6.81 1.55
CA ALA A 81 -11.93 -6.58 2.98
C ALA A 81 -11.84 -5.08 3.30
N GLN A 82 -11.07 -4.31 2.51
CA GLN A 82 -10.97 -2.86 2.66
C GLN A 82 -12.33 -2.17 2.48
N ALA A 83 -13.11 -2.57 1.48
CA ALA A 83 -14.44 -2.01 1.23
C ALA A 83 -15.41 -2.29 2.40
N LEU A 84 -15.40 -3.51 2.95
CA LEU A 84 -16.23 -3.87 4.10
C LEU A 84 -15.87 -3.06 5.35
N VAL A 85 -14.56 -2.86 5.61
CA VAL A 85 -14.09 -2.01 6.71
C VAL A 85 -14.54 -0.56 6.53
N ALA A 86 -14.41 -0.01 5.32
CA ALA A 86 -14.83 1.35 5.02
C ALA A 86 -16.36 1.54 5.18
N LEU A 87 -17.18 0.58 4.72
CA LEU A 87 -18.63 0.62 4.91
C LEU A 87 -19.04 0.59 6.39
N ASN A 88 -18.35 -0.18 7.23
CA ASN A 88 -18.62 -0.17 8.67
C ASN A 88 -18.34 1.19 9.32
N GLN A 89 -17.38 1.96 8.80
CA GLN A 89 -17.11 3.32 9.28
C GLN A 89 -18.24 4.30 8.92
N THR A 90 -18.93 4.09 7.79
CA THR A 90 -20.05 4.96 7.39
C THR A 90 -21.34 4.67 8.17
N VAL A 91 -21.52 3.44 8.68
CA VAL A 91 -22.70 3.05 9.48
C VAL A 91 -22.55 3.48 10.96
N LYS A 92 -21.32 3.72 11.42
CA LYS A 92 -21.03 4.21 12.77
C LYS A 92 -21.11 5.74 12.92
N ALA A 93 -21.59 6.46 11.90
CA ALA A 93 -21.77 7.90 11.90
C ALA A 93 -23.15 8.30 12.44
#